data_AF-A0A2I1CQT0-F1
#
_entry.id   AF-A0A2I1CQT0-F1
#
_cell.length_a   1.000
_cell.length_b   1.000
_cell.length_c   1.000
_cell.angle_alpha   90.00
_cell.angle_beta   90.00
_cell.angle_gamma   90.00
#
_symmetry.space_group_name_H-M   'P 1'
#
loop_
_entity.id
_entity.type
_entity.pdbx_description
1 polymer ?
#
loop_
_entity_poly.entity_id
_entity_poly.type
_entity_poly.pdbx_seq_one_letter_code
_entity_poly.pdbx_strand_id
1 'polypeptide(L)'
;MMGSRRRLVLCVWLTAGALLGIGTWVLWFGMNSDGDNVPAIVNQLIPAGHCACKSATIFHCAECLHCPSDVAVAGSETRPYDVARDAQNRTLNAAQCQRFFPGLFEDVRRAKEYWTSRGGVPRETIDQIELVDGMARAAIVDGQLYVVATRAKGEDHRRKIVAVLSALHRALVSNPEQQPTGATEFVFSIEDRLDDVAGPDHPLWILARRPAEEAVWLMPDFGYWAWDSGNVDSPIGPYSRVVESIRRKENGMSWGDKEAKLVWRGKLSFAPKMRRALLEAARGQAWSAVKELDWRTKDHFMSMEDHCRYQFIAHVEGRSYSASFKYRQACESVVIAHQLQFIQHHHYLLVSSGPDQNFVEVQRDFADLPAKMRTLLDDPEFAERIARNSASTFRDRYLTPAAEACYWRALVQGWMDASPELGGDIVSQGIKEKGVRYESFLLMGSQEMLQFTNDWR
;
A
#
# COMPACT_ATOMS: atom_id res chain seq x y z
N MET A 1 26.49 -48.08 39.95
CA MET A 1 26.43 -47.61 38.54
C MET A 1 25.22 -46.72 38.19
N MET A 2 24.11 -46.70 38.95
CA MET A 2 22.92 -45.87 38.62
C MET A 2 23.12 -44.34 38.71
N GLY A 3 24.02 -43.85 39.57
CA GLY A 3 24.26 -42.41 39.73
C GLY A 3 24.98 -41.73 38.56
N SER A 4 25.88 -42.44 37.87
CA SER A 4 26.63 -41.92 36.72
C SER A 4 25.74 -41.77 35.48
N ARG A 5 24.87 -42.75 35.20
CA ARG A 5 23.88 -42.66 34.11
C ARG A 5 22.87 -41.53 34.33
N ARG A 6 22.36 -41.33 35.55
CA ARG A 6 21.46 -40.20 35.86
C ARG A 6 22.12 -38.84 35.69
N ARG A 7 23.38 -38.69 36.11
CA ARG A 7 24.15 -37.44 35.91
C ARG A 7 24.43 -37.18 34.43
N LEU A 8 24.80 -38.21 33.66
CA LEU A 8 25.01 -38.08 32.22
C LEU A 8 23.72 -37.66 31.50
N VAL A 9 22.59 -38.30 31.83
CA VAL A 9 21.27 -37.95 31.28
C VAL A 9 20.91 -36.50 31.65
N LEU A 10 21.10 -36.10 32.90
CA LEU A 10 20.85 -34.71 33.33
C LEU A 10 21.74 -33.71 32.60
N CYS A 11 23.04 -33.99 32.44
CA CYS A 11 23.95 -33.17 31.67
C CYS A 11 23.50 -33.03 30.21
N VAL A 12 23.07 -34.12 29.56
CA VAL A 12 22.55 -34.10 28.19
C VAL A 12 21.28 -33.24 28.09
N TRP A 13 20.37 -33.33 29.06
CA TRP A 13 19.17 -32.49 29.07
C TRP A 13 19.49 -31.01 29.30
N LEU A 14 20.44 -30.70 30.18
CA LEU A 14 20.88 -29.32 30.42
C LEU A 14 21.59 -28.72 29.21
N THR A 15 22.46 -29.48 28.53
CA THR A 15 23.14 -29.00 27.31
C THR A 15 22.15 -28.86 26.17
N ALA A 16 21.23 -29.80 25.98
CA ALA A 16 20.16 -29.68 24.99
C ALA A 16 19.27 -28.46 25.25
N GLY A 17 18.88 -28.23 26.51
CA GLY A 17 18.12 -27.05 26.93
C GLY A 17 18.86 -25.74 26.69
N ALA A 18 20.16 -25.70 26.99
CA ALA A 18 21.00 -24.53 26.74
C ALA A 18 21.16 -24.25 25.23
N LEU A 19 21.39 -25.29 24.41
CA LEU A 19 21.48 -25.16 22.96
C LEU A 19 20.16 -24.70 22.34
N LEU A 20 19.02 -25.22 22.81
CA LEU A 20 17.70 -24.75 22.42
C LEU A 20 17.50 -23.28 22.80
N GLY A 21 17.84 -22.89 24.04
CA GLY A 21 17.76 -21.50 24.50
C GLY A 21 18.64 -20.53 23.71
N ILE A 22 19.85 -20.94 23.35
CA ILE A 22 20.75 -20.15 22.49
C ILE A 22 20.16 -20.06 21.08
N GLY A 23 19.67 -21.17 20.52
CA GLY A 23 19.06 -21.18 19.18
C GLY A 23 17.83 -20.27 19.09
N THR A 24 16.94 -20.32 20.08
CA THR A 24 15.76 -19.44 20.14
C THR A 24 16.15 -17.98 20.29
N TRP A 25 17.13 -17.67 21.14
CA TRP A 25 17.64 -16.30 21.30
C TRP A 25 18.30 -15.78 20.03
N VAL A 26 19.11 -16.58 19.34
CA VAL A 26 19.76 -16.21 18.06
C VAL A 26 18.73 -15.92 16.98
N LEU A 27 17.70 -16.75 16.84
CA LEU A 27 16.61 -16.51 15.88
C LEU A 27 15.81 -15.26 16.24
N TRP A 28 15.46 -15.09 17.52
CA TRP A 28 14.77 -13.90 18.00
C TRP A 28 15.59 -12.63 17.74
N PHE A 29 16.89 -12.65 18.01
CA PHE A 29 17.80 -11.54 17.74
C PHE A 29 17.87 -11.24 16.24
N GLY A 30 18.04 -12.26 15.39
CA GLY A 30 18.07 -12.10 13.93
C GLY A 30 16.79 -11.50 13.35
N MET A 31 15.64 -11.89 13.89
CA MET A 31 14.32 -11.39 13.48
C MET A 31 14.04 -9.95 13.94
N ASN A 32 14.58 -9.52 15.08
CA ASN A 32 14.24 -8.24 15.70
C ASN A 32 15.35 -7.19 15.63
N SER A 33 16.58 -7.56 15.23
CA SER A 33 17.65 -6.58 15.02
C SER A 33 17.39 -5.75 13.77
N ASP A 34 17.46 -4.43 13.93
CA ASP A 34 17.37 -3.47 12.82
C ASP A 34 18.72 -3.10 12.23
N GLY A 35 19.83 -3.48 12.88
CA GLY A 35 21.19 -3.29 12.37
C GLY A 35 21.62 -4.39 11.40
N ASP A 36 22.55 -4.05 10.50
CA ASP A 36 23.30 -5.03 9.69
C ASP A 36 24.44 -5.69 10.49
N ASN A 37 24.10 -6.19 11.69
CA ASN A 37 25.00 -6.82 12.64
C ASN A 37 24.70 -8.31 12.89
N VAL A 38 23.78 -8.88 12.09
CA VAL A 38 23.37 -10.28 12.20
C VAL A 38 24.25 -11.11 11.26
N PRO A 39 24.93 -12.16 11.75
CA PRO A 39 25.78 -13.01 10.91
C PRO A 39 25.00 -13.64 9.74
N ALA A 40 25.64 -13.77 8.57
CA ALA A 40 25.00 -14.31 7.37
C ALA A 40 24.38 -15.71 7.56
N ILE A 41 25.01 -16.58 8.36
CA ILE A 41 24.44 -17.90 8.68
C ILE A 41 23.11 -17.80 9.43
N VAL A 42 22.95 -16.80 10.30
CA VAL A 42 21.69 -16.54 11.00
C VAL A 42 20.65 -16.00 10.01
N ASN A 43 21.04 -15.11 9.09
CA ASN A 43 20.14 -14.59 8.05
C ASN A 43 19.51 -15.70 7.20
N GLN A 44 20.26 -16.77 6.89
CA GLN A 44 19.77 -17.93 6.16
C GLN A 44 18.78 -18.79 6.97
N LEU A 45 18.94 -18.81 8.30
CA LEU A 45 18.09 -19.57 9.22
C LEU A 45 16.81 -18.81 9.62
N ILE A 46 16.73 -17.50 9.35
CA ILE A 46 15.52 -16.72 9.64
C ILE A 46 14.36 -17.33 8.84
N PRO A 47 13.30 -17.80 9.52
CA PRO A 47 12.12 -18.31 8.83
C PRO A 47 11.51 -17.17 8.03
N ALA A 48 10.98 -17.48 6.84
CA ALA A 48 10.31 -16.47 6.02
C ALA A 48 9.02 -15.92 6.69
N GLY A 49 8.58 -16.51 7.81
CA GLY A 49 7.30 -16.23 8.43
C GLY A 49 6.13 -16.70 7.56
N HIS A 50 4.92 -16.18 7.80
CA HIS A 50 3.78 -16.32 6.90
C HIS A 50 4.02 -15.68 5.51
N CYS A 51 5.12 -14.95 5.33
CA CYS A 51 5.64 -14.53 4.02
C CYS A 51 6.43 -15.70 3.40
N ALA A 52 5.76 -16.78 3.03
CA ALA A 52 6.42 -17.83 2.26
C ALA A 52 6.98 -17.22 0.96
N CYS A 53 8.28 -17.41 0.68
CA CYS A 53 8.87 -17.21 -0.65
C CYS A 53 8.30 -18.16 -1.73
N LYS A 54 7.12 -18.75 -1.48
CA LYS A 54 6.44 -19.73 -2.34
C LYS A 54 5.33 -19.11 -3.19
N SER A 55 4.92 -17.87 -2.89
CA SER A 55 3.89 -17.14 -3.64
C SER A 55 4.44 -15.78 -4.08
N ALA A 56 4.51 -15.59 -5.38
CA ALA A 56 4.66 -14.29 -6.02
C ALA A 56 3.33 -13.96 -6.69
N THR A 57 2.93 -12.70 -6.63
CA THR A 57 1.87 -12.19 -7.48
C THR A 57 2.41 -12.07 -8.88
N ILE A 58 1.75 -12.71 -9.84
CA ILE A 58 1.99 -12.45 -11.25
C ILE A 58 0.97 -11.41 -11.67
N PHE A 59 1.45 -10.19 -11.92
CA PHE A 59 0.62 -9.16 -12.55
C PHE A 59 0.54 -9.49 -14.04
N HIS A 60 -0.51 -10.19 -14.45
CA HIS A 60 -0.83 -10.39 -15.87
C HIS A 60 -1.42 -9.12 -16.52
N CYS A 61 -1.55 -8.02 -15.76
CA CYS A 61 -2.30 -6.84 -16.15
C CYS A 61 -1.46 -5.76 -16.86
N ALA A 62 -0.55 -6.15 -17.76
CA ALA A 62 -0.01 -5.22 -18.74
C ALA A 62 -1.05 -4.80 -19.80
N GLU A 63 -2.29 -5.29 -19.68
CA GLU A 63 -3.28 -5.28 -20.75
C GLU A 63 -3.86 -3.91 -21.12
N CYS A 64 -3.63 -2.80 -20.40
CA CYS A 64 -4.25 -1.54 -20.84
C CYS A 64 -3.72 -0.17 -20.34
N LEU A 65 -2.40 0.09 -20.24
CA LEU A 65 -1.95 1.51 -20.12
C LEU A 65 -2.50 2.42 -21.24
N HIS A 66 -2.83 1.80 -22.38
CA HIS A 66 -3.29 2.45 -23.60
C HIS A 66 -4.62 1.92 -24.17
N CYS A 67 -5.33 0.98 -23.52
CA CYS A 67 -6.55 0.48 -24.14
C CYS A 67 -7.67 1.52 -24.08
N PRO A 68 -8.40 1.70 -25.19
CA PRO A 68 -9.63 2.47 -25.16
C PRO A 68 -10.62 1.73 -24.25
N SER A 69 -11.12 2.40 -23.22
CA SER A 69 -12.23 1.87 -22.42
C SER A 69 -13.44 1.68 -23.36
N ASP A 70 -13.99 0.46 -23.42
CA ASP A 70 -15.17 0.11 -24.23
C ASP A 70 -16.48 0.82 -23.79
N VAL A 71 -16.39 1.78 -22.87
CA VAL A 71 -17.52 2.56 -22.40
C VAL A 71 -17.79 3.68 -23.41
N ALA A 72 -18.64 3.40 -24.39
CA ALA A 72 -19.23 4.41 -25.26
C ALA A 72 -20.15 5.33 -24.43
N VAL A 73 -19.61 6.47 -23.97
CA VAL A 73 -20.42 7.51 -23.30
C VAL A 73 -20.79 8.58 -24.32
N ALA A 74 -22.09 8.77 -24.54
CA ALA A 74 -22.63 9.85 -25.36
C ALA A 74 -22.27 11.23 -24.74
N GLY A 75 -21.64 12.11 -25.52
CA GLY A 75 -21.17 13.44 -25.08
C GLY A 75 -19.71 13.50 -24.61
N SER A 76 -18.94 12.43 -24.81
CA SER A 76 -17.56 12.27 -24.35
C SER A 76 -16.58 13.32 -24.91
N GLU A 77 -15.92 14.02 -23.99
CA GLU A 77 -14.74 14.83 -24.27
C GLU A 77 -13.61 13.95 -24.85
N THR A 78 -13.21 14.23 -26.08
CA THR A 78 -12.26 13.39 -26.87
C THR A 78 -10.80 13.73 -26.62
N ARG A 79 -10.51 14.75 -25.82
CA ARG A 79 -9.13 15.24 -25.62
C ARG A 79 -8.25 14.22 -24.88
N PRO A 80 -6.92 14.25 -25.10
CA PRO A 80 -5.98 13.49 -24.30
C PRO A 80 -5.83 14.08 -22.89
N TYR A 81 -5.36 13.24 -21.96
CA TYR A 81 -4.95 13.67 -20.62
C TYR A 81 -3.75 14.62 -20.72
N ASP A 82 -3.80 15.74 -19.99
CA ASP A 82 -2.72 16.71 -19.87
C ASP A 82 -2.35 16.86 -18.40
N VAL A 83 -1.08 16.64 -18.06
CA VAL A 83 -0.61 16.64 -16.67
C VAL A 83 -0.85 18.00 -15.99
N ALA A 84 -0.62 19.11 -16.70
CA ALA A 84 -0.70 20.45 -16.12
C ALA A 84 -2.14 20.84 -15.77
N ARG A 85 -3.09 20.45 -16.63
CA ARG A 85 -4.51 20.73 -16.45
C ARG A 85 -5.21 19.70 -15.55
N ASP A 86 -4.95 18.42 -15.77
CA ASP A 86 -5.82 17.35 -15.28
C ASP A 86 -5.33 16.72 -13.97
N ALA A 87 -4.02 16.72 -13.66
CA ALA A 87 -3.49 16.02 -12.49
C ALA A 87 -4.10 16.47 -11.15
N GLN A 88 -4.44 17.76 -11.03
CA GLN A 88 -5.06 18.33 -9.83
C GLN A 88 -6.58 18.43 -9.90
N ASN A 89 -7.18 18.11 -11.05
CA ASN A 89 -8.60 18.24 -11.27
C ASN A 89 -9.35 17.08 -10.59
N ARG A 90 -9.86 17.33 -9.39
CA ARG A 90 -10.64 16.33 -8.63
C ARG A 90 -12.08 16.21 -9.12
N THR A 91 -12.52 17.14 -9.97
CA THR A 91 -13.91 17.22 -10.46
C THR A 91 -14.09 16.58 -11.84
N LEU A 92 -13.22 15.64 -12.23
CA LEU A 92 -13.41 14.85 -13.44
C LEU A 92 -14.68 14.01 -13.31
N ASN A 93 -15.53 13.92 -14.32
CA ASN A 93 -16.70 13.05 -14.30
C ASN A 93 -16.33 11.57 -14.54
N ALA A 94 -17.29 10.65 -14.41
CA ALA A 94 -17.03 9.22 -14.55
C ALA A 94 -16.40 8.84 -15.91
N ALA A 95 -16.88 9.44 -17.00
CA ALA A 95 -16.37 9.19 -18.35
C ALA A 95 -14.92 9.66 -18.51
N GLN A 96 -14.59 10.85 -17.99
CA GLN A 96 -13.22 11.37 -17.97
C GLN A 96 -12.30 10.49 -17.13
N CYS A 97 -12.75 10.03 -15.94
CA CYS A 97 -11.97 9.12 -15.10
C CYS A 97 -11.62 7.82 -15.86
N GLN A 98 -12.61 7.18 -16.50
CA GLN A 98 -12.40 5.95 -17.27
C GLN A 98 -11.48 6.15 -18.48
N ARG A 99 -11.54 7.31 -19.13
CA ARG A 99 -10.68 7.64 -20.28
C ARG A 99 -9.25 8.00 -19.86
N PHE A 100 -9.09 8.78 -18.80
CA PHE A 100 -7.78 9.31 -18.39
C PHE A 100 -6.98 8.29 -17.59
N PHE A 101 -7.64 7.35 -16.92
CA PHE A 101 -6.97 6.38 -16.06
C PHE A 101 -7.35 4.92 -16.39
N PRO A 102 -7.13 4.45 -17.63
CA PRO A 102 -7.36 3.04 -17.97
C PRO A 102 -6.45 2.13 -17.12
N GLY A 103 -6.96 0.96 -16.74
CA GLY A 103 -6.27 0.01 -15.86
C GLY A 103 -6.23 0.38 -14.38
N LEU A 104 -6.58 1.62 -13.99
CA LEU A 104 -6.57 2.04 -12.58
C LEU A 104 -7.65 1.33 -11.75
N PHE A 105 -8.74 0.90 -12.38
CA PHE A 105 -9.93 0.37 -11.70
C PHE A 105 -10.03 -1.17 -11.72
N GLU A 106 -8.96 -1.87 -12.14
CA GLU A 106 -8.99 -3.33 -12.31
C GLU A 106 -9.35 -4.08 -11.03
N ASP A 107 -8.81 -3.69 -9.87
CA ASP A 107 -9.15 -4.37 -8.61
C ASP A 107 -10.60 -4.14 -8.19
N VAL A 108 -11.13 -2.94 -8.46
CA VAL A 108 -12.56 -2.61 -8.21
C VAL A 108 -13.45 -3.50 -9.07
N ARG A 109 -13.13 -3.64 -10.36
CA ARG A 109 -13.86 -4.51 -11.30
C ARG A 109 -13.80 -5.97 -10.83
N ARG A 110 -12.62 -6.47 -10.50
CA ARG A 110 -12.43 -7.82 -9.96
C ARG A 110 -13.28 -8.08 -8.71
N ALA A 111 -13.22 -7.17 -7.73
CA ALA A 111 -13.97 -7.33 -6.48
C ALA A 111 -15.49 -7.31 -6.73
N LYS A 112 -15.95 -6.42 -7.61
CA LYS A 112 -17.35 -6.37 -8.05
C LYS A 112 -17.78 -7.70 -8.69
N GLU A 113 -17.01 -8.22 -9.64
CA GLU A 113 -17.29 -9.50 -10.32
C GLU A 113 -17.32 -10.68 -9.33
N TYR A 114 -16.39 -10.71 -8.38
CA TYR A 114 -16.35 -11.72 -7.33
C TYR A 114 -17.65 -11.77 -6.53
N TRP A 115 -18.15 -10.62 -6.06
CA TRP A 115 -19.37 -10.57 -5.23
C TRP A 115 -20.65 -10.71 -6.04
N THR A 116 -20.75 -10.04 -7.19
CA THR A 116 -21.95 -10.13 -8.05
C THR A 116 -22.20 -11.56 -8.55
N SER A 117 -21.15 -12.32 -8.89
CA SER A 117 -21.27 -13.74 -9.25
C SER A 117 -21.74 -14.65 -8.11
N ARG A 118 -21.70 -14.15 -6.87
CA ARG A 118 -22.13 -14.85 -5.64
C ARG A 118 -23.46 -14.32 -5.09
N GLY A 119 -24.17 -13.47 -5.85
CA GLY A 119 -25.44 -12.88 -5.43
C GLY A 119 -25.31 -11.53 -4.70
N GLY A 120 -24.11 -10.96 -4.63
CA GLY A 120 -23.82 -9.71 -3.94
C GLY A 120 -23.27 -9.93 -2.52
N VAL A 121 -22.87 -8.83 -1.86
CA VAL A 121 -22.46 -8.82 -0.45
C VAL A 121 -23.70 -8.91 0.42
N PRO A 122 -23.89 -10.00 1.20
CA PRO A 122 -25.03 -10.12 2.08
C PRO A 122 -24.96 -9.14 3.25
N ARG A 123 -26.11 -8.60 3.67
CA ARG A 123 -26.21 -7.74 4.86
C ARG A 123 -25.63 -8.39 6.12
N GLU A 124 -25.95 -9.66 6.33
CA GLU A 124 -25.49 -10.44 7.49
C GLU A 124 -23.97 -10.45 7.60
N THR A 125 -23.25 -10.53 6.47
CA THR A 125 -21.79 -10.55 6.46
C THR A 125 -21.18 -9.24 6.93
N ILE A 126 -21.86 -8.11 6.76
CA ILE A 126 -21.41 -6.80 7.29
C ILE A 126 -21.76 -6.67 8.77
N ASP A 127 -22.95 -7.14 9.18
CA ASP A 127 -23.41 -7.04 10.56
C ASP A 127 -22.62 -7.93 11.53
N GLN A 128 -22.10 -9.07 11.05
CA GLN A 128 -21.27 -9.99 11.85
C GLN A 128 -19.83 -9.52 12.04
N ILE A 129 -19.39 -8.42 11.40
CA ILE A 129 -18.02 -7.93 11.55
C ILE A 129 -17.88 -7.24 12.91
N GLU A 130 -17.19 -7.89 13.84
CA GLU A 130 -16.69 -7.24 15.05
C GLU A 130 -15.53 -6.32 14.66
N LEU A 131 -15.67 -5.02 14.91
CA LEU A 131 -14.57 -4.09 14.70
C LEU A 131 -13.46 -4.40 15.72
N VAL A 132 -12.24 -4.61 15.24
CA VAL A 132 -11.02 -4.67 16.05
C VAL A 132 -10.18 -3.39 15.87
N ASP A 133 -9.09 -3.27 16.61
CA ASP A 133 -8.18 -2.13 16.51
C ASP A 133 -7.73 -1.89 15.06
N GLY A 134 -7.84 -0.64 14.60
CA GLY A 134 -7.51 -0.25 13.23
C GLY A 134 -8.68 -0.33 12.24
N MET A 135 -9.90 -0.58 12.70
CA MET A 135 -11.09 -0.66 11.82
C MET A 135 -12.07 0.49 12.03
N ALA A 136 -12.86 0.75 10.99
CA ALA A 136 -14.00 1.65 11.06
C ALA A 136 -15.14 1.19 10.15
N ARG A 137 -16.36 1.45 10.59
CA ARG A 137 -17.61 1.26 9.85
C ARG A 137 -18.16 2.63 9.46
N ALA A 138 -18.49 2.78 8.19
CA ALA A 138 -18.96 4.04 7.63
C ALA A 138 -20.07 3.78 6.62
N ALA A 139 -20.85 4.82 6.34
CA ALA A 139 -21.93 4.78 5.37
C ALA A 139 -21.89 6.00 4.46
N ILE A 140 -22.38 5.84 3.23
CA ILE A 140 -22.59 6.94 2.30
C ILE A 140 -24.07 6.96 1.98
N VAL A 141 -24.69 8.13 2.10
CA VAL A 141 -26.10 8.33 1.75
C VAL A 141 -26.25 9.67 1.04
N ASP A 142 -26.79 9.66 -0.17
CA ASP A 142 -26.94 10.87 -1.02
C ASP A 142 -25.63 11.67 -1.15
N GLY A 143 -24.53 10.96 -1.39
CA GLY A 143 -23.19 11.53 -1.48
C GLY A 143 -22.60 12.06 -0.16
N GLN A 144 -23.29 11.94 0.97
CA GLN A 144 -22.80 12.37 2.29
C GLN A 144 -22.16 11.20 3.03
N LEU A 145 -20.98 11.43 3.63
CA LEU A 145 -20.26 10.43 4.43
C LEU A 145 -20.69 10.49 5.89
N TYR A 146 -21.05 9.34 6.45
CA TYR A 146 -21.39 9.14 7.85
C TYR A 146 -20.42 8.17 8.51
N VAL A 147 -20.04 8.46 9.74
CA VAL A 147 -19.23 7.55 10.56
C VAL A 147 -20.18 6.80 11.49
N VAL A 148 -20.16 5.46 11.39
CA VAL A 148 -21.03 4.58 12.18
C VAL A 148 -20.29 4.14 13.44
N ALA A 149 -19.06 3.64 13.29
CA ALA A 149 -18.21 3.26 14.41
C ALA A 149 -16.73 3.27 14.03
N THR A 150 -15.85 3.47 15.01
CA THR A 150 -14.40 3.35 14.88
C THR A 150 -13.84 2.56 16.06
N ARG A 151 -12.77 1.81 15.81
CA ARG A 151 -11.97 1.19 16.87
C ARG A 151 -10.50 1.41 16.57
N ALA A 152 -9.88 2.29 17.33
CA ALA A 152 -8.48 2.67 17.20
C ALA A 152 -7.76 2.35 18.52
N LYS A 153 -6.61 1.67 18.41
CA LYS A 153 -5.75 1.36 19.55
C LYS A 153 -5.15 2.61 20.21
N GLY A 154 -5.01 3.68 19.44
CA GLY A 154 -4.40 4.94 19.86
C GLY A 154 -4.34 5.95 18.72
N GLU A 155 -3.61 7.04 18.94
CA GLU A 155 -3.59 8.21 18.04
C GLU A 155 -3.12 7.89 16.62
N ASP A 156 -2.15 7.00 16.42
CA ASP A 156 -1.70 6.63 15.07
C ASP A 156 -2.85 5.98 14.26
N HIS A 157 -3.56 5.01 14.84
CA HIS A 157 -4.71 4.37 14.18
C HIS A 157 -5.83 5.39 13.92
N ARG A 158 -6.12 6.25 14.91
CA ARG A 158 -7.13 7.32 14.77
C ARG A 158 -6.82 8.24 13.60
N ARG A 159 -5.58 8.73 13.50
CA ARG A 159 -5.14 9.62 12.43
C ARG A 159 -5.22 8.94 11.07
N LYS A 160 -4.85 7.66 10.96
CA LYS A 160 -4.98 6.87 9.73
C LYS A 160 -6.45 6.69 9.31
N ILE A 161 -7.34 6.38 10.25
CA ILE A 161 -8.79 6.27 10.00
C ILE A 161 -9.35 7.62 9.50
N VAL A 162 -9.02 8.72 10.19
CA VAL A 162 -9.43 10.07 9.79
C VAL A 162 -8.86 10.46 8.41
N ALA A 163 -7.63 10.08 8.10
CA ALA A 163 -7.02 10.33 6.79
C ALA A 163 -7.77 9.59 5.66
N VAL A 164 -8.14 8.32 5.87
CA VAL A 164 -8.96 7.54 4.91
C VAL A 164 -10.33 8.21 4.72
N LEU A 165 -11.03 8.54 5.81
CA LEU A 165 -12.33 9.22 5.75
C LEU A 165 -12.22 10.59 5.07
N SER A 166 -11.15 11.35 5.32
CA SER A 166 -10.88 12.64 4.66
C SER A 166 -10.71 12.49 3.15
N ALA A 167 -9.93 11.49 2.72
CA ALA A 167 -9.67 11.24 1.31
C ALA A 167 -10.95 10.85 0.57
N LEU A 168 -11.75 9.96 1.18
CA LEU A 168 -13.06 9.56 0.68
C LEU A 168 -14.03 10.74 0.63
N HIS A 169 -14.16 11.51 1.72
CA HIS A 169 -15.02 12.71 1.76
C HIS A 169 -14.67 13.70 0.66
N ARG A 170 -13.37 14.01 0.48
CA ARG A 170 -12.89 14.88 -0.60
C ARG A 170 -13.30 14.35 -1.98
N ALA A 171 -13.22 13.05 -2.21
CA ALA A 171 -13.62 12.44 -3.48
C ALA A 171 -15.15 12.53 -3.71
N LEU A 172 -15.96 12.38 -2.66
CA LEU A 172 -17.41 12.50 -2.74
C LEU A 172 -17.86 13.94 -3.04
N VAL A 173 -17.37 14.92 -2.27
CA VAL A 173 -17.81 16.32 -2.43
C VAL A 173 -17.29 17.00 -3.71
N SER A 174 -16.24 16.44 -4.32
CA SER A 174 -15.70 16.93 -5.60
C SER A 174 -16.35 16.27 -6.82
N ASN A 175 -17.31 15.35 -6.64
CA ASN A 175 -17.98 14.73 -7.78
C ASN A 175 -18.90 15.73 -8.52
N PRO A 176 -18.63 16.09 -9.79
CA PRO A 176 -19.48 17.02 -10.54
C PRO A 176 -20.89 16.48 -10.80
N GLU A 177 -21.07 15.16 -10.82
CA GLU A 177 -22.35 14.52 -11.13
C GLU A 177 -23.24 14.36 -9.89
N GLN A 178 -22.77 14.78 -8.70
CA GLN A 178 -23.42 14.52 -7.40
C GLN A 178 -23.73 13.02 -7.15
N GLN A 179 -23.07 12.14 -7.89
CA GLN A 179 -23.07 10.69 -7.67
C GLN A 179 -22.08 10.33 -6.54
N PRO A 180 -22.25 9.20 -5.86
CA PRO A 180 -23.33 8.25 -6.03
C PRO A 180 -24.62 8.73 -5.35
N THR A 181 -25.73 8.64 -6.09
CA THR A 181 -27.08 8.98 -5.60
C THR A 181 -27.71 7.85 -4.77
N GLY A 182 -26.92 6.82 -4.44
CA GLY A 182 -27.34 5.66 -3.66
C GLY A 182 -26.98 5.78 -2.19
N ALA A 183 -27.38 4.76 -1.44
CA ALA A 183 -26.97 4.54 -0.08
C ALA A 183 -26.15 3.25 0.02
N THR A 184 -25.17 3.22 0.90
CA THR A 184 -24.41 2.01 1.20
C THR A 184 -23.75 2.11 2.57
N GLU A 185 -23.35 0.96 3.08
CA GLU A 185 -22.50 0.82 4.25
C GLU A 185 -21.30 -0.06 3.91
N PHE A 186 -20.17 0.17 4.58
CA PHE A 186 -18.96 -0.61 4.41
C PHE A 186 -18.11 -0.59 5.68
N VAL A 187 -17.19 -1.55 5.78
CA VAL A 187 -16.19 -1.62 6.84
C VAL A 187 -14.80 -1.62 6.21
N PHE A 188 -13.90 -0.82 6.75
CA PHE A 188 -12.52 -0.76 6.30
C PHE A 188 -11.52 -0.96 7.42
N SER A 189 -10.31 -1.38 7.06
CA SER A 189 -9.19 -1.57 7.98
C SER A 189 -7.95 -0.81 7.52
N ILE A 190 -7.29 -0.11 8.45
CA ILE A 190 -5.97 0.52 8.24
C ILE A 190 -4.79 -0.39 8.63
N GLU A 191 -5.07 -1.63 9.01
CA GLU A 191 -4.03 -2.62 9.32
C GLU A 191 -3.32 -3.11 8.07
N ASP A 192 -2.08 -3.56 8.28
CA ASP A 192 -1.20 -3.99 7.19
C ASP A 192 -1.71 -5.28 6.50
N ARG A 193 -2.32 -6.21 7.25
CA ARG A 193 -2.73 -7.53 6.75
C ARG A 193 -4.18 -7.84 7.07
N LEU A 194 -4.86 -8.54 6.17
CA LEU A 194 -6.19 -9.07 6.42
C LEU A 194 -6.21 -10.01 7.63
N ASP A 195 -5.24 -10.93 7.73
CA ASP A 195 -5.10 -11.89 8.83
C ASP A 195 -4.99 -11.24 10.23
N ASP A 196 -4.65 -9.94 10.31
CA ASP A 196 -4.58 -9.21 11.58
C ASP A 196 -5.97 -8.74 12.06
N VAL A 197 -6.98 -8.74 11.19
CA VAL A 197 -8.31 -8.19 11.47
C VAL A 197 -9.49 -9.11 11.16
N ALA A 198 -9.39 -9.96 10.13
CA ALA A 198 -10.48 -10.81 9.68
C ALA A 198 -10.00 -12.03 8.87
N GLY A 199 -10.92 -12.95 8.57
CA GLY A 199 -10.68 -14.05 7.63
C GLY A 199 -10.72 -13.63 6.15
N PRO A 200 -10.32 -14.53 5.22
CA PRO A 200 -10.21 -14.24 3.78
C PRO A 200 -11.54 -13.98 3.08
N ASP A 201 -12.67 -14.36 3.70
CA ASP A 201 -14.01 -14.30 3.10
C ASP A 201 -14.79 -13.03 3.48
N HIS A 202 -14.21 -12.13 4.28
CA HIS A 202 -14.89 -10.91 4.72
C HIS A 202 -14.82 -9.80 3.65
N PRO A 203 -15.95 -9.10 3.38
CA PRO A 203 -16.03 -8.01 2.42
C PRO A 203 -15.48 -6.70 3.00
N LEU A 204 -14.18 -6.67 3.32
CA LEU A 204 -13.52 -5.49 3.88
C LEU A 204 -12.86 -4.63 2.81
N TRP A 205 -12.83 -3.32 3.03
CA TRP A 205 -11.94 -2.41 2.31
C TRP A 205 -10.58 -2.38 3.03
N ILE A 206 -9.51 -2.78 2.34
CA ILE A 206 -8.18 -2.94 2.92
C ILE A 206 -7.09 -2.25 2.08
N LEU A 207 -5.93 -2.01 2.69
CA LEU A 207 -4.83 -1.26 2.09
C LEU A 207 -4.04 -2.06 1.04
N ALA A 208 -3.92 -3.37 1.26
CA ALA A 208 -3.27 -4.31 0.37
C ALA A 208 -3.80 -5.72 0.58
N ARG A 209 -3.75 -6.54 -0.46
CA ARG A 209 -4.24 -7.92 -0.43
C ARG A 209 -3.25 -8.90 -1.08
N ARG A 210 -3.31 -10.16 -0.68
CA ARG A 210 -2.71 -11.29 -1.42
C ARG A 210 -3.63 -11.69 -2.59
N PRO A 211 -3.11 -12.34 -3.64
CA PRO A 211 -3.94 -12.80 -4.76
C PRO A 211 -5.14 -13.64 -4.35
N ALA A 212 -4.98 -14.50 -3.34
CA ALA A 212 -6.02 -15.40 -2.84
C ALA A 212 -7.08 -14.73 -1.93
N GLU A 213 -6.85 -13.49 -1.50
CA GLU A 213 -7.83 -12.72 -0.71
C GLU A 213 -8.79 -12.02 -1.68
N GLU A 214 -9.67 -12.80 -2.30
CA GLU A 214 -10.54 -12.29 -3.38
C GLU A 214 -11.77 -11.53 -2.86
N ALA A 215 -12.20 -11.80 -1.62
CA ALA A 215 -13.41 -11.21 -1.05
C ALA A 215 -13.25 -9.71 -0.67
N VAL A 216 -12.02 -9.24 -0.50
CA VAL A 216 -11.71 -7.88 -0.07
C VAL A 216 -11.63 -6.89 -1.23
N TRP A 217 -11.72 -5.60 -0.91
CA TRP A 217 -11.63 -4.48 -1.85
C TRP A 217 -10.40 -3.64 -1.52
N LEU A 218 -9.60 -3.27 -2.53
CA LEU A 218 -8.47 -2.39 -2.30
C LEU A 218 -8.89 -0.93 -2.23
N MET A 219 -8.45 -0.24 -1.18
CA MET A 219 -8.58 1.22 -1.05
C MET A 219 -7.21 1.92 -1.10
N PRO A 220 -7.14 3.20 -1.50
CA PRO A 220 -5.93 4.00 -1.36
C PRO A 220 -5.49 4.13 0.10
N ASP A 221 -4.18 4.07 0.35
CA ASP A 221 -3.67 4.15 1.71
C ASP A 221 -3.74 5.56 2.30
N PHE A 222 -3.82 5.66 3.62
CA PHE A 222 -3.91 6.93 4.36
C PHE A 222 -2.79 7.92 4.00
N GLY A 223 -1.63 7.45 3.54
CA GLY A 223 -0.49 8.28 3.15
C GLY A 223 -0.68 9.10 1.87
N TYR A 224 -1.74 8.86 1.09
CA TYR A 224 -2.15 9.79 0.03
C TYR A 224 -2.67 11.12 0.59
N TRP A 225 -3.40 11.05 1.70
CA TRP A 225 -3.89 12.24 2.41
C TRP A 225 -2.78 12.94 3.17
N ALA A 226 -2.16 12.23 4.11
CA ALA A 226 -0.97 12.59 4.88
C ALA A 226 -0.68 11.46 5.88
N TRP A 227 0.56 11.34 6.34
CA TRP A 227 0.91 10.45 7.44
C TRP A 227 1.76 11.19 8.49
N ASP A 228 1.12 11.51 9.60
CA ASP A 228 1.77 12.01 10.80
C ASP A 228 1.52 11.02 11.95
N SER A 229 2.57 10.27 12.32
CA SER A 229 2.49 9.32 13.43
C SER A 229 2.50 9.99 14.81
N GLY A 230 2.63 11.33 14.88
CA GLY A 230 2.75 12.09 16.13
C GLY A 230 4.13 12.03 16.76
N ASN A 231 5.03 11.20 16.23
CA ASN A 231 6.45 11.34 16.45
C ASN A 231 6.94 12.44 15.50
N VAL A 232 7.22 13.61 16.09
CA VAL A 232 7.54 14.89 15.42
C VAL A 232 8.71 14.83 14.43
N ASP A 233 9.41 13.70 14.39
CA ASP A 233 10.69 13.54 13.72
C ASP A 233 10.61 13.33 12.20
N SER A 234 9.45 12.94 11.63
CA SER A 234 9.30 12.74 10.18
C SER A 234 7.83 12.71 9.71
N PRO A 235 7.04 13.78 9.90
CA PRO A 235 5.70 13.84 9.32
C PRO A 235 5.78 13.85 7.79
N ILE A 236 5.04 12.95 7.14
CA ILE A 236 4.88 12.96 5.69
C ILE A 236 3.59 13.72 5.38
N GLY A 237 3.72 14.88 4.75
CA GLY A 237 2.58 15.68 4.32
C GLY A 237 1.76 15.02 3.20
N PRO A 238 0.80 15.76 2.63
CA PRO A 238 0.02 15.27 1.50
C PRO A 238 0.90 14.80 0.35
N TYR A 239 0.49 13.72 -0.34
CA TYR A 239 1.28 13.14 -1.42
C TYR A 239 1.66 14.18 -2.49
N SER A 240 0.75 15.09 -2.84
CA SER A 240 1.03 16.19 -3.78
C SER A 240 2.16 17.12 -3.33
N ARG A 241 2.30 17.37 -2.02
CA ARG A 241 3.40 18.16 -1.45
C ARG A 241 4.73 17.42 -1.51
N VAL A 242 4.71 16.10 -1.33
CA VAL A 242 5.91 15.26 -1.52
C VAL A 242 6.34 15.30 -2.99
N VAL A 243 5.40 15.15 -3.93
CA VAL A 243 5.67 15.25 -5.38
C VAL A 243 6.22 16.63 -5.75
N GLU A 244 5.69 17.72 -5.21
CA GLU A 244 6.25 19.07 -5.40
C GLU A 244 7.67 19.21 -4.87
N SER A 245 7.97 18.59 -3.72
CA SER A 245 9.34 18.56 -3.17
C SER A 245 10.30 17.81 -4.09
N ILE A 246 9.88 16.65 -4.59
CA ILE A 246 10.64 15.84 -5.54
C ILE A 246 10.88 16.60 -6.83
N ARG A 247 9.85 17.20 -7.44
CA ARG A 247 10.00 18.02 -8.66
C ARG A 247 10.99 19.18 -8.47
N ARG A 248 10.96 19.85 -7.31
CA ARG A 248 11.94 20.90 -6.99
C ARG A 248 13.36 20.34 -6.83
N LYS A 249 13.51 19.15 -6.25
CA LYS A 249 14.80 18.47 -6.08
C LYS A 249 15.41 18.05 -7.42
N GLU A 250 14.58 17.54 -8.33
CA GLU A 250 15.00 17.09 -9.66
C GLU A 250 15.08 18.22 -10.69
N ASN A 251 14.63 19.43 -10.34
CA ASN A 251 14.69 20.56 -11.27
C ASN A 251 16.14 20.88 -11.64
N GLY A 252 16.45 20.76 -12.94
CA GLY A 252 17.81 20.94 -13.47
C GLY A 252 18.75 19.76 -13.23
N MET A 253 18.26 18.62 -12.71
CA MET A 253 19.02 17.37 -12.57
C MET A 253 18.67 16.43 -13.72
N SER A 254 19.61 16.22 -14.63
CA SER A 254 19.48 15.22 -15.69
C SER A 254 19.78 13.81 -15.16
N TRP A 255 19.45 12.77 -15.93
CA TRP A 255 19.78 11.39 -15.59
C TRP A 255 21.29 11.17 -15.33
N GLY A 256 22.14 11.84 -16.11
CA GLY A 256 23.60 11.76 -15.96
C GLY A 256 24.14 12.43 -14.69
N ASP A 257 23.38 13.33 -14.07
CA ASP A 257 23.76 14.00 -12.82
C ASP A 257 23.44 13.16 -11.57
N LYS A 258 22.60 12.12 -11.71
CA LYS A 258 22.23 11.22 -10.62
C LYS A 258 23.36 10.23 -10.33
N GLU A 259 23.50 9.81 -9.07
CA GLU A 259 24.44 8.77 -8.68
C GLU A 259 24.03 7.42 -9.29
N ALA A 260 24.92 6.80 -10.06
CA ALA A 260 24.75 5.46 -10.65
C ALA A 260 24.83 4.34 -9.60
N LYS A 261 23.95 4.40 -8.60
CA LYS A 261 23.86 3.46 -7.48
C LYS A 261 22.41 3.11 -7.16
N LEU A 262 22.23 1.92 -6.59
CA LEU A 262 20.98 1.45 -5.99
C LEU A 262 20.89 1.90 -4.54
N VAL A 263 19.90 2.75 -4.25
CA VAL A 263 19.61 3.20 -2.89
C VAL A 263 18.39 2.47 -2.30
N TRP A 264 18.47 2.18 -1.02
CA TRP A 264 17.34 1.79 -0.19
C TRP A 264 17.62 2.12 1.26
N ARG A 265 16.61 2.61 1.98
CA ARG A 265 16.62 2.80 3.44
C ARG A 265 15.37 2.16 4.02
N GLY A 266 15.54 1.29 5.01
CA GLY A 266 14.40 0.68 5.67
C GLY A 266 14.75 -0.13 6.91
N LYS A 267 13.74 -0.26 7.77
CA LYS A 267 13.82 -1.00 9.04
C LYS A 267 13.82 -2.51 8.79
N LEU A 268 14.86 -3.24 9.20
CA LEU A 268 14.99 -4.66 8.83
C LEU A 268 13.92 -5.55 9.45
N SER A 269 13.50 -5.26 10.69
CA SER A 269 12.52 -6.09 11.43
C SER A 269 11.13 -6.22 10.78
N PHE A 270 10.77 -5.38 9.81
CA PHE A 270 9.44 -5.44 9.16
C PHE A 270 9.29 -6.60 8.17
N ALA A 271 10.38 -7.03 7.55
CA ALA A 271 10.41 -8.23 6.70
C ALA A 271 11.82 -8.81 6.76
N PRO A 272 12.24 -9.40 7.90
CA PRO A 272 13.65 -9.62 8.21
C PRO A 272 14.37 -10.42 7.14
N LYS A 273 13.78 -11.54 6.70
CA LYS A 273 14.38 -12.38 5.66
C LYS A 273 14.55 -11.64 4.34
N MET A 274 13.49 -10.96 3.89
CA MET A 274 13.44 -10.25 2.61
C MET A 274 14.40 -9.06 2.56
N ARG A 275 14.34 -8.19 3.58
CA ARG A 275 15.16 -6.97 3.64
C ARG A 275 16.64 -7.29 3.84
N ARG A 276 16.95 -8.38 4.57
CA ARG A 276 18.32 -8.86 4.70
C ARG A 276 18.83 -9.50 3.41
N ALA A 277 17.99 -10.19 2.65
CA ALA A 277 18.37 -10.70 1.33
C ALA A 277 18.80 -9.58 0.37
N LEU A 278 18.11 -8.43 0.36
CA LEU A 278 18.55 -7.24 -0.37
C LEU A 278 19.92 -6.74 0.11
N LEU A 279 20.14 -6.63 1.44
CA LEU A 279 21.44 -6.20 1.98
C LEU A 279 22.57 -7.14 1.56
N GLU A 280 22.36 -8.45 1.60
CA GLU A 280 23.35 -9.44 1.18
C GLU A 280 23.62 -9.37 -0.33
N ALA A 281 22.57 -9.28 -1.17
CA ALA A 281 22.72 -9.17 -2.62
C ALA A 281 23.48 -7.89 -3.04
N ALA A 282 23.36 -6.82 -2.25
CA ALA A 282 24.03 -5.55 -2.48
C ALA A 282 25.38 -5.41 -1.75
N ARG A 283 25.79 -6.41 -0.94
CA ARG A 283 27.00 -6.34 -0.11
C ARG A 283 28.26 -6.35 -0.98
N GLY A 284 29.15 -5.38 -0.75
CA GLY A 284 30.43 -5.27 -1.47
C GLY A 284 30.31 -4.86 -2.95
N GLN A 285 29.10 -4.54 -3.43
CA GLN A 285 28.88 -4.10 -4.80
C GLN A 285 29.16 -2.61 -4.96
N ALA A 286 29.92 -2.23 -6.00
CA ALA A 286 30.29 -0.82 -6.23
C ALA A 286 29.07 0.09 -6.51
N TRP A 287 28.02 -0.47 -7.08
CA TRP A 287 26.74 0.21 -7.34
C TRP A 287 25.83 0.26 -6.10
N SER A 288 26.21 -0.31 -4.96
CA SER A 288 25.33 -0.34 -3.78
C SER A 288 25.44 0.93 -2.96
N ALA A 289 24.29 1.56 -2.75
CA ALA A 289 24.05 2.50 -1.67
C ALA A 289 22.98 1.96 -0.71
N VAL A 290 22.72 0.65 -0.67
CA VAL A 290 21.69 0.03 0.17
C VAL A 290 22.14 0.00 1.63
N LYS A 291 21.29 0.50 2.54
CA LYS A 291 21.54 0.49 3.99
C LYS A 291 20.25 0.32 4.79
N GLU A 292 20.36 -0.29 5.96
CA GLU A 292 19.32 -0.30 6.98
C GLU A 292 19.04 1.11 7.51
N LEU A 293 17.83 1.31 8.03
CA LEU A 293 17.44 2.50 8.78
C LEU A 293 17.22 2.13 10.24
N ASP A 294 18.02 2.70 11.13
CA ASP A 294 17.76 2.66 12.58
C ASP A 294 17.04 3.95 12.99
N TRP A 295 15.76 3.83 13.35
CA TRP A 295 14.94 4.97 13.77
C TRP A 295 15.34 5.55 15.13
N ARG A 296 16.03 4.77 15.98
CA ARG A 296 16.45 5.22 17.32
C ARG A 296 17.60 6.21 17.24
N THR A 297 18.54 5.98 16.33
CA THR A 297 19.70 6.86 16.09
C THR A 297 19.51 7.77 14.89
N LYS A 298 18.53 7.47 14.03
CA LYS A 298 18.33 8.04 12.69
C LYS A 298 19.52 7.78 11.76
N ASP A 299 20.29 6.73 12.04
CA ASP A 299 21.40 6.34 11.18
C ASP A 299 20.89 5.97 9.78
N HIS A 300 21.59 6.51 8.79
CA HIS A 300 21.26 6.38 7.37
C HIS A 300 19.87 6.91 6.97
N PHE A 301 19.18 7.66 7.82
CA PHE A 301 17.92 8.31 7.42
C PHE A 301 18.09 9.14 6.15
N MET A 302 17.10 9.04 5.26
CA MET A 302 17.05 9.77 4.01
C MET A 302 15.62 10.20 3.75
N SER A 303 15.41 11.47 3.43
CA SER A 303 14.09 11.97 3.04
C SER A 303 13.65 11.37 1.70
N MET A 304 12.35 11.48 1.38
CA MET A 304 11.81 10.90 0.14
C MET A 304 12.45 11.53 -1.09
N GLU A 305 12.59 12.85 -1.11
CA GLU A 305 13.23 13.58 -2.21
C GLU A 305 14.73 13.31 -2.35
N ASP A 306 15.41 12.96 -1.25
CA ASP A 306 16.84 12.65 -1.30
C ASP A 306 17.15 11.31 -1.96
N HIS A 307 16.17 10.39 -2.02
CA HIS A 307 16.30 9.17 -2.81
C HIS A 307 16.37 9.48 -4.32
N CYS A 308 15.78 10.59 -4.78
CA CYS A 308 15.77 10.97 -6.20
C CYS A 308 17.15 11.41 -6.73
N ARG A 309 18.19 11.50 -5.87
CA ARG A 309 19.57 11.71 -6.32
C ARG A 309 20.21 10.47 -6.94
N TYR A 310 19.58 9.31 -6.80
CA TYR A 310 20.10 8.03 -7.27
C TYR A 310 19.37 7.59 -8.53
N GLN A 311 20.10 6.97 -9.46
CA GLN A 311 19.51 6.41 -10.69
C GLN A 311 18.58 5.23 -10.39
N PHE A 312 18.88 4.46 -9.33
CA PHE A 312 18.14 3.23 -9.01
C PHE A 312 17.65 3.28 -7.56
N ILE A 313 16.37 2.95 -7.35
CA ILE A 313 15.76 2.92 -6.02
C ILE A 313 15.12 1.55 -5.81
N ALA A 314 15.54 0.81 -4.77
CA ALA A 314 14.93 -0.47 -4.47
C ALA A 314 13.57 -0.29 -3.78
N HIS A 315 12.60 -1.14 -4.12
CA HIS A 315 11.37 -1.33 -3.38
C HIS A 315 11.39 -2.70 -2.70
N VAL A 316 11.05 -2.71 -1.41
CA VAL A 316 10.96 -3.93 -0.60
C VAL A 316 9.71 -3.89 0.27
N GLU A 317 8.96 -4.99 0.25
CA GLU A 317 7.81 -5.22 1.12
C GLU A 317 8.18 -5.10 2.61
N GLY A 318 7.17 -4.87 3.45
CA GLY A 318 7.29 -4.80 4.90
C GLY A 318 6.52 -5.95 5.55
N ARG A 319 5.78 -5.63 6.62
CA ARG A 319 4.82 -6.57 7.21
C ARG A 319 3.80 -7.04 6.18
N SER A 320 3.42 -6.15 5.26
CA SER A 320 2.70 -6.43 4.02
C SER A 320 3.27 -5.60 2.87
N TYR A 321 2.46 -4.79 2.20
CA TYR A 321 2.93 -3.75 1.29
C TYR A 321 3.87 -2.77 2.01
N SER A 322 4.62 -1.99 1.23
CA SER A 322 5.31 -0.82 1.76
C SER A 322 4.70 0.46 1.23
N ALA A 323 4.09 1.26 2.10
CA ALA A 323 3.53 2.57 1.78
C ALA A 323 4.54 3.53 1.13
N SER A 324 5.84 3.22 1.20
CA SER A 324 6.91 3.98 0.57
C SER A 324 6.99 3.82 -0.95
N PHE A 325 6.33 2.83 -1.57
CA PHE A 325 6.44 2.56 -3.00
C PHE A 325 6.07 3.78 -3.86
N LYS A 326 4.90 4.37 -3.59
CA LYS A 326 4.40 5.56 -4.31
C LYS A 326 5.38 6.72 -4.31
N TYR A 327 6.09 6.95 -3.20
CA TYR A 327 7.07 8.04 -3.12
C TYR A 327 8.33 7.74 -3.95
N ARG A 328 8.74 6.48 -4.06
CA ARG A 328 9.86 6.08 -4.94
C ARG A 328 9.49 6.22 -6.42
N GLN A 329 8.26 5.87 -6.77
CA GLN A 329 7.70 6.04 -8.12
C GLN A 329 7.49 7.51 -8.51
N ALA A 330 7.59 8.43 -7.55
CA ALA A 330 7.54 9.87 -7.83
C ALA A 330 8.91 10.44 -8.27
N CYS A 331 10.02 9.74 -8.08
CA CYS A 331 11.31 10.16 -8.64
C CYS A 331 11.41 9.75 -10.11
N GLU A 332 12.09 10.53 -10.94
CA GLU A 332 12.57 10.08 -12.25
C GLU A 332 13.80 9.18 -12.05
N SER A 333 13.55 7.98 -11.54
CA SER A 333 14.55 6.97 -11.20
C SER A 333 13.99 5.59 -11.50
N VAL A 334 14.86 4.63 -11.81
CA VAL A 334 14.43 3.24 -12.03
C VAL A 334 14.07 2.63 -10.69
N VAL A 335 12.80 2.25 -10.52
CA VAL A 335 12.38 1.51 -9.35
C VAL A 335 12.60 0.02 -9.58
N ILE A 336 13.38 -0.61 -8.70
CA ILE A 336 13.65 -2.05 -8.74
C ILE A 336 12.86 -2.72 -7.62
N ALA A 337 11.85 -3.51 -7.98
CA ALA A 337 11.00 -4.22 -7.02
C ALA A 337 11.22 -5.71 -7.15
N HIS A 338 11.29 -6.41 -6.03
CA HIS A 338 11.17 -7.87 -6.06
C HIS A 338 9.77 -8.28 -6.49
N GLN A 339 9.62 -9.53 -6.92
CA GLN A 339 8.32 -10.17 -7.12
C GLN A 339 7.44 -9.96 -5.88
N LEU A 340 6.42 -9.12 -6.02
CA LEU A 340 5.55 -8.69 -4.92
C LEU A 340 4.63 -9.85 -4.49
N GLN A 341 4.24 -9.88 -3.23
CA GLN A 341 3.20 -10.78 -2.71
C GLN A 341 1.91 -10.01 -2.43
N PHE A 342 2.02 -8.71 -2.15
CA PHE A 342 0.90 -7.84 -1.82
C PHE A 342 0.57 -6.92 -2.99
N ILE A 343 -0.73 -6.77 -3.23
CA ILE A 343 -1.31 -5.95 -4.28
C ILE A 343 -1.89 -4.70 -3.62
N GLN A 344 -1.48 -3.52 -4.09
CA GLN A 344 -2.18 -2.27 -3.85
C GLN A 344 -2.96 -1.87 -5.10
N HIS A 345 -3.93 -0.96 -4.95
CA HIS A 345 -4.85 -0.56 -6.02
C HIS A 345 -4.18 -0.16 -7.35
N HIS A 346 -3.01 0.47 -7.31
CA HIS A 346 -2.29 0.94 -8.50
C HIS A 346 -1.27 -0.08 -9.06
N HIS A 347 -1.05 -1.22 -8.40
CA HIS A 347 -0.05 -2.21 -8.83
C HIS A 347 -0.40 -2.89 -10.17
N TYR A 348 -1.67 -2.83 -10.58
CA TYR A 348 -2.12 -3.26 -11.91
C TYR A 348 -1.46 -2.49 -13.05
N LEU A 349 -0.87 -1.33 -12.78
CA LEU A 349 -0.21 -0.47 -13.75
C LEU A 349 1.29 -0.74 -13.86
N LEU A 350 1.82 -1.72 -13.11
CA LEU A 350 3.22 -2.10 -13.15
C LEU A 350 3.53 -2.90 -14.43
N VAL A 351 4.50 -2.42 -15.20
CA VAL A 351 4.94 -3.05 -16.46
C VAL A 351 6.42 -3.38 -16.36
N SER A 352 6.75 -4.67 -16.37
CA SER A 352 8.10 -5.20 -16.10
C SER A 352 8.97 -5.40 -17.34
N SER A 353 8.42 -5.23 -18.54
CA SER A 353 9.14 -5.39 -19.81
C SER A 353 8.47 -4.65 -20.98
N GLY A 354 9.19 -4.49 -22.09
CA GLY A 354 8.69 -3.85 -23.30
C GLY A 354 8.85 -2.32 -23.34
N PRO A 355 8.24 -1.65 -24.33
CA PRO A 355 8.36 -0.21 -24.53
C PRO A 355 7.82 0.64 -23.37
N ASP A 356 6.79 0.13 -22.69
CA ASP A 356 6.13 0.81 -21.56
C ASP A 356 6.65 0.36 -20.20
N GLN A 357 7.76 -0.40 -20.17
CA GLN A 357 8.39 -0.84 -18.93
C GLN A 357 8.62 0.35 -17.99
N ASN A 358 8.07 0.26 -16.78
CA ASN A 358 8.06 1.34 -15.79
C ASN A 358 8.65 0.91 -14.44
N PHE A 359 9.10 -0.33 -14.31
CA PHE A 359 9.92 -0.81 -13.21
C PHE A 359 10.77 -2.01 -13.64
N VAL A 360 11.73 -2.39 -12.81
CA VAL A 360 12.52 -3.61 -13.00
C VAL A 360 12.11 -4.62 -11.93
N GLU A 361 11.61 -5.77 -12.38
CA GLU A 361 11.32 -6.89 -11.50
C GLU A 361 12.57 -7.75 -11.27
N VAL A 362 12.82 -8.09 -10.00
CA VAL A 362 13.84 -9.06 -9.55
C VAL A 362 13.16 -10.22 -8.84
N GLN A 363 13.88 -11.34 -8.70
CA GLN A 363 13.42 -12.48 -7.92
C GLN A 363 13.07 -12.08 -6.49
N ARG A 364 12.14 -12.84 -5.89
CA ARG A 364 11.64 -12.56 -4.54
C ARG A 364 12.75 -12.52 -3.49
N ASP A 365 13.91 -13.16 -3.68
CA ASP A 365 15.05 -13.12 -2.75
C ASP A 365 16.22 -12.26 -3.25
N PHE A 366 16.03 -11.49 -4.32
CA PHE A 366 17.05 -10.65 -4.95
C PHE A 366 18.26 -11.42 -5.54
N ALA A 367 18.16 -12.74 -5.76
CA ALA A 367 19.27 -13.53 -6.29
C ALA A 367 19.78 -13.05 -7.66
N ASP A 368 18.91 -12.49 -8.51
CA ASP A 368 19.24 -11.96 -9.83
C ASP A 368 19.53 -10.44 -9.84
N LEU A 369 19.47 -9.76 -8.69
CA LEU A 369 19.68 -8.31 -8.59
C LEU A 369 21.04 -7.86 -9.18
N PRO A 370 22.19 -8.52 -8.88
CA PRO A 370 23.47 -8.10 -9.45
C PRO A 370 23.52 -8.17 -10.99
N ALA A 371 22.85 -9.16 -11.59
CA ALA A 371 22.77 -9.29 -13.03
C ALA A 371 21.91 -8.17 -13.64
N LYS A 372 20.74 -7.88 -13.04
CA LYS A 372 19.86 -6.78 -13.47
C LYS A 372 20.55 -5.42 -13.34
N MET A 373 21.27 -5.18 -12.25
CA MET A 373 22.05 -3.95 -12.06
C MET A 373 23.12 -3.78 -13.15
N ARG A 374 23.83 -4.86 -13.51
CA ARG A 374 24.80 -4.81 -14.61
C ARG A 374 24.14 -4.40 -15.92
N THR A 375 23.03 -5.01 -16.29
CA THR A 375 22.28 -4.64 -17.50
C THR A 375 21.87 -3.17 -17.51
N LEU A 376 21.40 -2.64 -16.37
CA LEU A 376 20.98 -1.24 -16.26
C LEU A 376 22.15 -0.25 -16.33
N LEU A 377 23.32 -0.62 -15.80
CA LEU A 377 24.51 0.21 -15.82
C LEU A 377 25.21 0.19 -17.19
N ASP A 378 25.15 -0.94 -17.89
CA ASP A 378 25.73 -1.12 -19.22
C ASP A 378 24.92 -0.41 -20.33
N ASP A 379 23.63 -0.12 -20.08
CA ASP A 379 22.73 0.58 -21.00
C ASP A 379 21.96 1.74 -20.29
N PRO A 380 22.60 2.92 -20.17
CA PRO A 380 21.99 4.07 -19.49
C PRO A 380 20.73 4.61 -20.19
N GLU A 381 20.64 4.51 -21.52
CA GLU A 381 19.46 4.98 -22.28
C GLU A 381 18.24 4.09 -21.97
N PHE A 382 18.45 2.77 -21.92
CA PHE A 382 17.43 1.83 -21.49
C PHE A 382 16.95 2.10 -20.06
N ALA A 383 17.89 2.33 -19.13
CA ALA A 383 17.57 2.67 -17.74
C ALA A 383 16.80 4.00 -17.62
N GLU A 384 17.26 5.05 -18.31
CA GLU A 384 16.61 6.36 -18.30
C GLU A 384 15.18 6.28 -18.86
N ARG A 385 14.95 5.49 -19.92
CA ARG A 385 13.60 5.25 -20.44
C ARG A 385 12.67 4.64 -19.39
N ILE A 386 13.12 3.63 -18.65
CA ILE A 386 12.32 3.02 -17.58
C ILE A 386 12.01 4.05 -16.48
N ALA A 387 13.00 4.86 -16.08
CA ALA A 387 12.83 5.92 -15.10
C ALA A 387 11.77 6.96 -15.53
N ARG A 388 11.85 7.42 -16.78
CA ARG A 388 10.87 8.35 -17.38
C ARG A 388 9.48 7.74 -17.47
N ASN A 389 9.38 6.48 -17.88
CA ASN A 389 8.12 5.74 -17.93
C ASN A 389 7.48 5.61 -16.53
N SER A 390 8.29 5.28 -15.51
CA SER A 390 7.86 5.23 -14.10
C SER A 390 7.26 6.56 -13.65
N ALA A 391 8.02 7.66 -13.81
CA ALA A 391 7.58 8.97 -13.39
C ALA A 391 6.33 9.43 -14.17
N SER A 392 6.32 9.27 -15.50
CA SER A 392 5.17 9.62 -16.34
C SER A 392 3.91 8.85 -15.95
N THR A 393 4.05 7.54 -15.68
CA THR A 393 2.95 6.68 -15.27
C THR A 393 2.44 7.06 -13.89
N PHE A 394 3.31 7.02 -12.87
CA PHE A 394 2.87 7.11 -11.49
C PHE A 394 2.80 8.55 -10.99
N ARG A 395 3.90 9.33 -11.08
CA ARG A 395 3.94 10.73 -10.62
C ARG A 395 2.93 11.61 -11.36
N ASP A 396 2.90 11.47 -12.68
CA ASP A 396 2.26 12.47 -13.54
C ASP A 396 0.83 12.10 -13.97
N ARG A 397 0.43 10.82 -13.79
CA ARG A 397 -0.90 10.34 -14.21
C ARG A 397 -1.63 9.59 -13.10
N TYR A 398 -1.19 8.39 -12.73
CA TYR A 398 -2.00 7.44 -11.97
C TYR A 398 -1.98 7.60 -10.44
N LEU A 399 -0.99 8.32 -9.88
CA LEU A 399 -0.97 8.66 -8.45
C LEU A 399 -1.30 10.13 -8.20
N THR A 400 -1.84 10.81 -9.20
CA THR A 400 -2.24 12.22 -9.07
C THR A 400 -3.49 12.36 -8.21
N PRO A 401 -3.74 13.54 -7.61
CA PRO A 401 -4.97 13.76 -6.84
C PRO A 401 -6.27 13.56 -7.64
N ALA A 402 -6.24 13.77 -8.96
CA ALA A 402 -7.34 13.44 -9.85
C ALA A 402 -7.58 11.92 -9.92
N ALA A 403 -6.52 11.13 -10.14
CA ALA A 403 -6.59 9.68 -10.17
C ALA A 403 -7.08 9.09 -8.83
N GLU A 404 -6.59 9.62 -7.70
CA GLU A 404 -7.02 9.22 -6.36
C GLU A 404 -8.54 9.45 -6.17
N ALA A 405 -9.04 10.65 -6.52
CA ALA A 405 -10.46 10.97 -6.42
C ALA A 405 -11.33 10.13 -7.38
N CYS A 406 -10.83 9.82 -8.57
CA CYS A 406 -11.48 8.90 -9.50
C CYS A 406 -11.54 7.47 -8.93
N TYR A 407 -10.45 6.97 -8.34
CA TYR A 407 -10.41 5.62 -7.76
C TYR A 407 -11.39 5.49 -6.60
N TRP A 408 -11.42 6.45 -5.67
CA TRP A 408 -12.38 6.44 -4.56
C TRP A 408 -13.83 6.38 -5.05
N ARG A 409 -14.20 7.19 -6.06
CA ARG A 409 -15.56 7.17 -6.61
C ARG A 409 -15.87 5.87 -7.34
N ALA A 410 -14.91 5.31 -8.09
CA ALA A 410 -15.06 4.01 -8.72
C ALA A 410 -15.22 2.88 -7.68
N LEU A 411 -14.45 2.92 -6.59
CA LEU A 411 -14.56 1.98 -5.48
C LEU A 411 -15.96 2.03 -4.85
N VAL A 412 -16.46 3.22 -4.52
CA VAL A 412 -17.82 3.38 -3.96
C VAL A 412 -18.87 2.85 -4.93
N GLN A 413 -18.80 3.21 -6.21
CA GLN A 413 -19.76 2.74 -7.21
C GLN A 413 -19.71 1.23 -7.40
N GLY A 414 -18.51 0.65 -7.54
CA GLY A 414 -18.33 -0.79 -7.67
C GLY A 414 -18.86 -1.55 -6.45
N TRP A 415 -18.61 -1.02 -5.25
CA TRP A 415 -19.11 -1.58 -4.00
C TRP A 415 -20.64 -1.56 -3.94
N MET A 416 -21.29 -0.43 -4.25
CA MET A 416 -22.75 -0.34 -4.28
C MET A 416 -23.37 -1.33 -5.27
N ASP A 417 -22.80 -1.44 -6.47
CA ASP A 417 -23.27 -2.39 -7.48
C ASP A 417 -23.16 -3.84 -7.00
N ALA A 418 -22.17 -4.14 -6.15
CA ALA A 418 -21.95 -5.44 -5.56
C ALA A 418 -22.73 -5.67 -4.26
N SER A 419 -23.37 -4.66 -3.68
CA SER A 419 -24.01 -4.73 -2.36
C SER A 419 -25.38 -4.01 -2.30
N PRO A 420 -26.29 -4.27 -3.26
CA PRO A 420 -27.53 -3.49 -3.42
C PRO A 420 -28.44 -3.51 -2.18
N GLU A 421 -28.38 -4.56 -1.35
CA GLU A 421 -29.19 -4.72 -0.14
C GLU A 421 -28.80 -3.71 0.96
N LEU A 422 -27.52 -3.33 1.06
CA LEU A 422 -27.02 -2.51 2.18
C LEU A 422 -27.61 -1.10 2.22
N GLY A 423 -27.98 -0.55 1.06
CA GLY A 423 -28.46 0.82 0.92
C GLY A 423 -29.88 1.05 1.47
N GLY A 424 -30.81 0.13 1.19
CA GLY A 424 -32.19 0.26 1.68
C GLY A 424 -32.23 0.21 3.21
N ASP A 425 -31.48 -0.71 3.79
CA ASP A 425 -31.45 -0.94 5.23
C ASP A 425 -30.92 0.28 5.99
N ILE A 426 -29.77 0.83 5.58
CA ILE A 426 -29.14 1.95 6.29
C ILE A 426 -30.03 3.21 6.31
N VAL A 427 -30.75 3.46 5.23
CA VAL A 427 -31.70 4.58 5.14
C VAL A 427 -32.92 4.31 6.03
N SER A 428 -33.47 3.10 6.01
CA SER A 428 -34.63 2.73 6.83
C SER A 428 -34.37 2.81 8.34
N GLN A 429 -33.13 2.60 8.76
CA GLN A 429 -32.68 2.72 10.14
C GLN A 429 -32.58 4.19 10.63
N GLY A 430 -32.76 5.19 9.74
CA GLY A 430 -32.78 6.61 10.12
C GLY A 430 -31.42 7.28 10.25
N ILE A 431 -30.42 6.84 9.46
CA ILE A 431 -29.06 7.42 9.50
C ILE A 431 -29.04 8.89 9.11
N LYS A 432 -29.98 9.35 8.27
CA LYS A 432 -30.02 10.75 7.84
C LYS A 432 -30.31 11.68 9.00
N GLU A 433 -31.17 11.26 9.92
CA GLU A 433 -31.63 12.05 11.06
C GLU A 433 -30.73 11.87 12.30
N LYS A 434 -30.24 10.65 12.52
CA LYS A 434 -29.56 10.26 13.78
C LYS A 434 -28.07 9.94 13.61
N GLY A 435 -27.61 9.72 12.38
CA GLY A 435 -26.22 9.40 12.08
C GLY A 435 -25.29 10.60 12.30
N VAL A 436 -24.00 10.33 12.52
CA VAL A 436 -22.98 11.38 12.64
C VAL A 436 -22.29 11.54 11.30
N ARG A 437 -22.50 12.71 10.69
CA ARG A 437 -21.78 13.12 9.48
C ARG A 437 -20.29 13.25 9.75
N TYR A 438 -19.48 12.93 8.73
CA TYR A 438 -18.03 13.02 8.82
C TYR A 438 -17.53 14.40 9.26
N GLU A 439 -18.16 15.47 8.78
CA GLU A 439 -17.79 16.85 9.17
C GLU A 439 -17.95 17.08 10.67
N SER A 440 -18.98 16.52 11.30
CA SER A 440 -19.19 16.60 12.75
C SER A 440 -18.26 15.66 13.50
N PHE A 441 -18.07 14.42 13.01
CA PHE A 441 -17.13 13.46 13.58
C PHE A 441 -15.72 14.05 13.67
N LEU A 442 -15.25 14.72 12.61
CA LEU A 442 -13.92 15.32 12.51
C LEU A 442 -13.64 16.38 13.59
N LEU A 443 -14.67 16.97 14.17
CA LEU A 443 -14.55 18.00 15.22
C LEU A 443 -14.57 17.43 16.65
N MET A 444 -14.79 16.13 16.82
CA MET A 444 -14.78 15.47 18.14
C MET A 444 -13.39 15.48 18.78
N GLY A 445 -13.35 15.32 20.10
CA GLY A 445 -12.11 15.09 20.84
C GLY A 445 -11.44 13.78 20.41
N SER A 446 -10.11 13.73 20.46
CA SER A 446 -9.37 12.56 19.98
C SER A 446 -9.73 11.27 20.72
N GLN A 447 -9.97 11.36 22.02
CA GLN A 447 -10.42 10.24 22.86
C GLN A 447 -11.80 9.71 22.46
N GLU A 448 -12.73 10.61 22.08
CA GLU A 448 -14.08 10.23 21.63
C GLU A 448 -14.03 9.47 20.30
N MET A 449 -13.09 9.83 19.43
CA MET A 449 -12.89 9.16 18.14
C MET A 449 -12.19 7.79 18.24
N LEU A 450 -11.57 7.42 19.37
CA LEU A 450 -10.82 6.16 19.47
C LEU A 450 -11.75 4.95 19.46
N GLN A 451 -12.86 5.02 20.19
CA GLN A 451 -13.85 3.95 20.29
C GLN A 451 -15.23 4.54 20.03
N PHE A 452 -15.35 5.27 18.93
CA PHE A 452 -16.62 5.91 18.58
C PHE A 452 -17.60 4.83 18.16
N THR A 453 -18.80 4.86 18.71
CA THR A 453 -19.95 4.12 18.21
C THR A 453 -21.14 5.06 18.29
N ASN A 454 -21.92 5.15 17.21
CA ASN A 454 -23.16 5.88 17.24
C ASN A 454 -24.32 4.87 17.40
N ASP A 455 -25.00 4.94 18.55
CA ASP A 455 -26.12 4.06 18.94
C ASP A 455 -27.45 4.46 18.26
N TRP A 456 -27.41 4.88 17.00
CA TRP A 456 -28.61 5.29 16.28
C TRP A 456 -29.44 4.10 15.75
N ARG A 457 -28.89 2.88 15.82
CA ARG A 457 -29.48 1.61 15.36
C ARG A 457 -30.21 0.85 16.45
#